data_AF-A0A165FB74-F1
#
_entry.id   AF-A0A165FB74-F1
#
_cell.length_a   1.000
_cell.length_b   1.000
_cell.length_c   1.000
_cell.angle_alpha   90.00
_cell.angle_beta   90.00
_cell.angle_gamma   90.00
#
_symmetry.space_group_name_H-M   'P 1'
#
loop_
_entity.id
_entity.type
_entity.pdbx_description
1 polymer ?
#
loop_
_entity_poly.entity_id
_entity_poly.type
_entity_poly.pdbx_seq_one_letter_code
_entity_poly.pdbx_strand_id
1 'polypeptide(L)'
;MFDWIFRPRNLLGSGIIPSASINPLPTMNTTLQIFHTQNNLIMQNSTHQIMAQIYRDISDSSTPGLMLNAIDTLQKNPSLVQFISTSGKPPNNTSSLAGLLSPSIQSGILIHFYEAAAVIEKTRIWLECIQRGEETTLINELAQGAMSKATLETREYLSRTRYSEVASSCGWMMLSILATSGAFREATKLLDQTQWQAVGECIKANFRSIEVFAKVRGLRWDILLPPGLCSGSVGHIPVDHPHHWTVPLIGPARRLQYQGQLQINIDRCIYNPNAFGILGRPRNWPLQWPYPRDPTLRNFDDLCSVCCTTICACHEKPMAQPLVEITEYPHKGNGVRALERIANNAVLGEYIGEILPVHANVQDEVYGMSIFDSRRVAQVGMISSAIKGNWTRYINHSCEPNSVFETVIVGQHRKTLVKSIREIDIFEEITIDYGPFYFDSQKLCCCGSLRCRYATPERVEASRKWAERMYHARQAGR
;
A
#
# COMPACT_ATOMS: atom_id res chain seq x y z
N MET A 1 -13.58 -17.44 -15.36
CA MET A 1 -13.51 -16.47 -14.24
C MET A 1 -12.06 -16.17 -13.80
N PHE A 2 -11.06 -17.00 -14.12
CA PHE A 2 -9.65 -16.80 -13.73
C PHE A 2 -8.72 -16.30 -14.87
N ASP A 3 -9.22 -16.13 -16.10
CA ASP A 3 -8.40 -15.88 -17.31
C ASP A 3 -7.57 -14.58 -17.26
N TRP A 4 -7.90 -13.62 -16.40
CA TRP A 4 -7.17 -12.36 -16.30
C TRP A 4 -5.94 -12.41 -15.38
N ILE A 5 -5.91 -13.33 -14.42
CA ILE A 5 -4.89 -13.36 -13.34
C ILE A 5 -3.65 -14.18 -13.75
N PHE A 6 -3.80 -15.15 -14.65
CA PHE A 6 -2.75 -16.15 -14.90
C PHE A 6 -2.41 -16.28 -16.39
N ARG A 7 -1.19 -16.72 -16.74
CA ARG A 7 -0.82 -17.04 -18.14
C ARG A 7 -0.35 -18.49 -18.28
N PRO A 8 -0.78 -19.24 -19.30
CA PRO A 8 -0.15 -20.49 -19.70
C PRO A 8 1.14 -20.23 -20.50
N ARG A 9 2.20 -21.02 -20.26
CA ARG A 9 3.33 -21.19 -21.21
C ARG A 9 3.07 -22.45 -22.04
N ASN A 10 3.05 -22.30 -23.36
CA ASN A 10 2.96 -23.44 -24.28
C ASN A 10 4.22 -24.31 -24.19
N LEU A 11 4.06 -25.63 -24.12
CA LEU A 11 5.14 -26.61 -24.16
C LEU A 11 5.16 -27.32 -25.54
N LEU A 12 6.23 -27.05 -26.29
CA LEU A 12 6.85 -27.79 -27.42
C LEU A 12 6.18 -27.80 -28.82
N GLY A 13 7.00 -27.50 -29.85
CA GLY A 13 6.74 -27.76 -31.27
C GLY A 13 7.49 -26.82 -32.22
N SER A 14 8.51 -27.33 -32.90
CA SER A 14 9.42 -26.66 -33.85
C SER A 14 8.75 -25.82 -34.94
N GLY A 15 9.20 -24.58 -35.12
CA GLY A 15 8.87 -23.75 -36.29
C GLY A 15 9.22 -22.28 -36.10
N ILE A 16 10.33 -21.85 -36.69
CA ILE A 16 10.75 -20.47 -37.03
C ILE A 16 10.51 -19.39 -35.95
N ILE A 17 11.62 -18.96 -35.34
CA ILE A 17 11.73 -17.84 -34.41
C ILE A 17 11.17 -16.54 -35.03
N PRO A 18 10.15 -15.89 -34.44
CA PRO A 18 10.11 -14.44 -34.40
C PRO A 18 10.92 -13.99 -33.18
N SER A 19 11.84 -13.06 -33.41
CA SER A 19 12.65 -12.42 -32.38
C SER A 19 11.82 -12.05 -31.14
N ALA A 20 12.33 -12.42 -29.98
CA ALA A 20 11.73 -12.15 -28.69
C ALA A 20 11.50 -10.63 -28.50
N SER A 21 10.24 -10.19 -28.58
CA SER A 21 9.84 -8.91 -28.04
C SER A 21 9.86 -9.02 -26.50
N ILE A 22 10.97 -8.58 -25.90
CA ILE A 22 10.99 -8.12 -24.51
C ILE A 22 9.90 -7.06 -24.43
N ASN A 23 8.75 -7.41 -23.86
CA ASN A 23 7.70 -6.41 -23.68
C ASN A 23 8.19 -5.40 -22.63
N PRO A 24 8.09 -4.09 -22.92
CA PRO A 24 8.68 -3.06 -22.09
C PRO A 24 7.93 -2.92 -20.76
N LEU A 25 8.61 -2.35 -19.77
CA LEU A 25 7.97 -1.57 -18.69
C LEU A 25 6.79 -0.76 -19.26
N PRO A 26 5.69 -0.60 -18.51
CA PRO A 26 4.40 -0.11 -19.02
C PRO A 26 4.58 1.02 -20.05
N THR A 27 4.12 0.76 -21.27
CA THR A 27 4.31 1.66 -22.42
C THR A 27 3.64 3.01 -22.19
N MET A 28 4.33 4.06 -22.62
CA MET A 28 4.09 5.53 -22.63
C MET A 28 2.68 6.11 -22.48
N ASN A 29 1.60 5.37 -22.70
CA ASN A 29 0.25 5.93 -22.65
C ASN A 29 -0.33 6.01 -21.23
N THR A 30 0.09 5.18 -20.27
CA THR A 30 -0.50 5.20 -18.92
C THR A 30 -0.05 6.40 -18.09
N THR A 31 1.22 6.81 -18.18
CA THR A 31 1.74 7.95 -17.39
C THR A 31 1.24 9.31 -17.91
N LEU A 32 0.97 9.44 -19.21
CA LEU A 32 0.44 10.66 -19.82
C LEU A 32 -1.10 10.70 -19.85
N GLN A 33 -1.79 9.55 -19.90
CA GLN A 33 -3.26 9.50 -19.72
C GLN A 33 -3.69 9.83 -18.29
N ILE A 34 -2.81 9.67 -17.30
CA ILE A 34 -3.04 10.13 -15.92
C ILE A 34 -3.32 11.65 -15.90
N PHE A 35 -2.66 12.45 -16.74
CA PHE A 35 -2.77 13.91 -16.69
C PHE A 35 -4.00 14.50 -17.37
N HIS A 36 -4.45 13.95 -18.51
CA HIS A 36 -5.63 14.48 -19.20
C HIS A 36 -6.96 13.98 -18.61
N THR A 37 -6.96 12.87 -17.88
CA THR A 37 -8.14 12.41 -17.11
C THR A 37 -8.24 13.04 -15.71
N GLN A 38 -7.15 13.51 -15.12
CA GLN A 38 -7.14 14.14 -13.79
C GLN A 38 -7.96 15.44 -13.68
N ASN A 39 -8.03 16.25 -14.75
CA ASN A 39 -8.76 17.53 -14.74
C ASN A 39 -10.29 17.40 -14.63
N ASN A 40 -10.89 16.26 -15.02
CA ASN A 40 -12.34 16.01 -14.91
C ASN A 40 -12.72 15.11 -13.71
N LEU A 41 -11.74 14.44 -13.07
CA LEU A 41 -12.00 13.47 -12.00
C LEU A 41 -12.07 14.11 -10.61
N ILE A 42 -11.27 15.14 -10.30
CA ILE A 42 -11.17 15.69 -8.94
C ILE A 42 -12.47 16.38 -8.48
N MET A 43 -13.24 16.98 -9.39
CA MET A 43 -14.52 17.62 -9.09
C MET A 43 -15.65 16.64 -8.71
N GLN A 44 -15.48 15.34 -9.01
CA GLN A 44 -16.42 14.27 -8.66
C GLN A 44 -15.88 13.30 -7.61
N ASN A 45 -14.62 13.49 -7.18
CA ASN A 45 -13.94 12.54 -6.32
C ASN A 45 -14.24 12.77 -4.83
N SER A 46 -14.60 11.71 -4.14
CA SER A 46 -14.65 11.67 -2.68
C SER A 46 -13.28 11.92 -2.06
N THR A 47 -13.25 12.45 -0.83
CA THR A 47 -12.05 12.56 0.01
C THR A 47 -11.20 11.29 0.01
N HIS A 48 -11.87 10.12 0.07
CA HIS A 48 -11.24 8.81 0.04
C HIS A 48 -10.48 8.51 -1.27
N GLN A 49 -11.00 8.93 -2.43
CA GLN A 49 -10.30 8.74 -3.71
C GLN A 49 -9.05 9.60 -3.80
N ILE A 50 -9.10 10.84 -3.27
CA ILE A 50 -7.94 11.73 -3.21
C ILE A 50 -6.88 11.13 -2.30
N MET A 51 -7.26 10.65 -1.12
CA MET A 51 -6.33 9.98 -0.19
C MET A 51 -5.70 8.73 -0.81
N ALA A 52 -6.49 7.88 -1.48
CA ALA A 52 -5.96 6.70 -2.19
C ALA A 52 -4.92 7.08 -3.23
N GLN A 53 -5.16 8.16 -3.98
CA GLN A 53 -4.21 8.65 -4.97
C GLN A 53 -2.96 9.25 -4.32
N ILE A 54 -3.06 9.92 -3.16
CA ILE A 54 -1.89 10.39 -2.40
C ILE A 54 -0.98 9.22 -2.02
N TYR A 55 -1.52 8.12 -1.48
CA TYR A 55 -0.71 6.93 -1.15
C TYR A 55 -0.06 6.29 -2.39
N ARG A 56 -0.77 6.24 -3.52
CA ARG A 56 -0.21 5.76 -4.79
C ARG A 56 0.92 6.65 -5.29
N ASP A 57 0.72 7.96 -5.34
CA ASP A 57 1.74 8.91 -5.78
C ASP A 57 3.01 8.83 -4.90
N ILE A 58 2.84 8.68 -3.58
CA ILE A 58 3.96 8.49 -2.65
C ILE A 58 4.68 7.17 -2.95
N SER A 59 3.94 6.08 -3.18
CA SER A 59 4.51 4.77 -3.49
C SER A 59 5.34 4.82 -4.77
N ASP A 60 4.82 5.46 -5.82
CA ASP A 60 5.49 5.60 -7.11
C ASP A 60 6.75 6.48 -7.00
N SER A 61 6.65 7.58 -6.24
CA SER A 61 7.74 8.52 -6.00
C SER A 61 8.88 7.94 -5.14
N SER A 62 8.62 6.86 -4.41
CA SER A 62 9.61 6.23 -3.51
C SER A 62 10.53 5.22 -4.20
N THR A 63 10.43 5.04 -5.51
CA THR A 63 11.25 4.04 -6.23
C THR A 63 12.75 4.42 -6.19
N PRO A 64 13.66 3.56 -5.67
CA PRO A 64 15.06 3.93 -5.39
C PRO A 64 15.85 4.49 -6.58
N GLY A 65 15.59 4.01 -7.80
CA GLY A 65 16.26 4.49 -9.02
C GLY A 65 15.77 5.86 -9.53
N LEU A 66 14.56 6.27 -9.12
CA LEU A 66 13.97 7.55 -9.51
C LEU A 66 14.53 8.71 -8.72
N MET A 67 14.71 8.50 -7.42
CA MET A 67 15.11 9.58 -6.53
C MET A 67 16.59 9.91 -6.60
N LEU A 68 17.48 8.92 -6.83
CA LEU A 68 18.91 9.20 -6.98
C LEU A 68 19.19 10.16 -8.16
N ASN A 69 18.48 9.98 -9.28
CA ASN A 69 18.61 10.86 -10.45
C ASN A 69 18.01 12.25 -10.22
N ALA A 70 16.88 12.35 -9.53
CA ALA A 70 16.26 13.63 -9.20
C ALA A 70 17.12 14.45 -8.22
N ILE A 71 17.71 13.80 -7.21
CA ILE A 71 18.61 14.42 -6.22
C ILE A 71 19.84 14.99 -6.90
N ASP A 72 20.53 14.19 -7.72
CA ASP A 72 21.74 14.62 -8.43
C ASP A 72 21.45 15.83 -9.33
N THR A 73 20.30 15.83 -10.01
CA THR A 73 19.88 16.93 -10.89
C THR A 73 19.55 18.21 -10.12
N LEU A 74 18.82 18.11 -9.00
CA LEU A 74 18.47 19.24 -8.13
C LEU A 74 19.70 19.86 -7.49
N GLN A 75 20.62 19.04 -6.97
CA GLN A 75 21.86 19.51 -6.34
C GLN A 75 22.80 20.18 -7.35
N LYS A 76 22.86 19.68 -8.59
CA LYS A 76 23.70 20.25 -9.65
C LYS A 76 23.12 21.51 -10.28
N ASN A 77 21.82 21.79 -10.12
CA ASN A 77 21.17 22.94 -10.76
C ASN A 77 20.26 23.74 -9.80
N PRO A 78 20.83 24.47 -8.82
CA PRO A 78 20.04 25.30 -7.88
C PRO A 78 19.22 26.39 -8.57
N SER A 79 19.74 26.95 -9.66
CA SER A 79 19.05 27.95 -10.50
C SER A 79 17.79 27.41 -11.16
N LEU A 80 17.67 26.09 -11.33
CA LEU A 80 16.53 25.42 -11.96
C LEU A 80 15.33 25.35 -11.01
N VAL A 81 15.59 25.21 -9.70
CA VAL A 81 14.56 25.35 -8.64
C VAL A 81 14.00 26.77 -8.64
N GLN A 82 14.88 27.76 -8.74
CA GLN A 82 14.50 29.18 -8.79
C GLN A 82 13.82 29.58 -10.11
N PHE A 83 14.17 28.91 -11.21
CA PHE A 83 13.52 29.09 -12.52
C PHE A 83 12.11 28.50 -12.53
N ILE A 84 11.89 27.30 -11.99
CA ILE A 84 10.56 26.68 -11.98
C ILE A 84 9.63 27.36 -10.96
N SER A 85 10.16 27.84 -9.84
CA SER A 85 9.37 28.61 -8.87
C SER A 85 8.82 29.92 -9.46
N THR A 86 9.53 30.51 -10.44
CA THR A 86 9.16 31.77 -11.11
C THR A 86 8.41 31.61 -12.44
N SER A 87 8.66 30.54 -13.20
CA SER A 87 8.14 30.39 -14.58
C SER A 87 7.11 29.26 -14.77
N GLY A 88 6.95 28.34 -13.80
CA GLY A 88 5.96 27.27 -13.86
C GLY A 88 6.13 26.25 -14.99
N LYS A 89 7.27 26.23 -15.70
CA LYS A 89 7.55 25.27 -16.77
C LYS A 89 8.97 24.70 -16.66
N PRO A 90 9.17 23.39 -16.91
CA PRO A 90 10.50 22.80 -16.98
C PRO A 90 11.26 23.29 -18.24
N PRO A 91 12.60 23.41 -18.19
CA PRO A 91 13.41 23.72 -19.37
C PRO A 91 13.46 22.54 -20.35
N ASN A 92 13.49 22.85 -21.65
CA ASN A 92 13.39 21.87 -22.75
C ASN A 92 14.62 20.96 -22.96
N ASN A 93 15.69 21.09 -22.17
CA ASN A 93 16.94 20.36 -22.37
C ASN A 93 17.30 19.48 -21.16
N THR A 94 16.79 18.25 -21.15
CA THR A 94 17.23 17.17 -20.24
C THR A 94 17.91 16.04 -21.04
N SER A 95 18.85 16.40 -21.92
CA SER A 95 19.62 15.42 -22.69
C SER A 95 20.93 15.09 -21.99
N SER A 96 20.88 14.18 -21.00
CA SER A 96 21.91 13.16 -20.69
C SER A 96 21.83 12.74 -19.22
N LEU A 97 21.15 11.64 -18.91
CA LEU A 97 21.34 10.90 -17.66
C LEU A 97 20.92 9.44 -17.91
N ALA A 98 21.90 8.60 -18.20
CA ALA A 98 21.67 7.20 -18.52
C ALA A 98 21.44 6.35 -17.26
N GLY A 99 20.44 5.47 -17.33
CA GLY A 99 20.33 4.27 -16.48
C GLY A 99 18.92 3.99 -15.95
N LEU A 100 18.29 2.94 -16.48
CA LEU A 100 17.07 2.23 -16.03
C LEU A 100 15.69 2.70 -16.52
N LEU A 101 15.49 3.94 -16.97
CA LEU A 101 14.16 4.42 -17.42
C LEU A 101 14.22 5.21 -18.73
N SER A 102 13.10 5.26 -19.46
CA SER A 102 13.05 6.02 -20.71
C SER A 102 13.24 7.54 -20.45
N PRO A 103 13.83 8.30 -21.38
CA PRO A 103 14.03 9.75 -21.22
C PRO A 103 12.74 10.53 -20.91
N SER A 104 11.60 10.06 -21.42
CA SER A 104 10.28 10.64 -21.12
C SER A 104 9.85 10.45 -19.67
N ILE A 105 10.14 9.28 -19.08
CA ILE A 105 9.82 8.94 -17.69
C ILE A 105 10.74 9.74 -16.75
N GLN A 106 12.03 9.82 -17.07
CA GLN A 106 12.99 10.64 -16.31
C GLN A 106 12.57 12.11 -16.29
N SER A 107 12.15 12.65 -17.43
CA SER A 107 11.68 14.04 -17.54
C SER A 107 10.39 14.29 -16.74
N GLY A 108 9.41 13.39 -16.80
CA GLY A 108 8.17 13.51 -16.03
C GLY A 108 8.40 13.51 -14.51
N ILE A 109 9.35 12.70 -14.04
CA ILE A 109 9.60 12.56 -12.60
C ILE A 109 10.42 13.72 -12.05
N LEU A 110 11.38 14.23 -12.83
CA LEU A 110 12.04 15.48 -12.51
C LEU A 110 11.01 16.61 -12.37
N ILE A 111 10.08 16.75 -13.31
CA ILE A 111 9.00 17.75 -13.25
C ILE A 111 8.23 17.62 -11.93
N HIS A 112 7.84 16.42 -11.53
CA HIS A 112 7.14 16.19 -10.27
C HIS A 112 7.94 16.63 -9.04
N PHE A 113 9.23 16.30 -8.96
CA PHE A 113 10.09 16.75 -7.86
C PHE A 113 10.28 18.26 -7.85
N TYR A 114 10.39 18.89 -9.03
CA TYR A 114 10.47 20.34 -9.13
C TYR A 114 9.17 21.04 -8.71
N GLU A 115 8.02 20.51 -9.11
CA GLU A 115 6.72 21.01 -8.65
C GLU A 115 6.60 20.89 -7.12
N ALA A 116 7.04 19.78 -6.54
CA ALA A 116 7.08 19.59 -5.10
C ALA A 116 8.01 20.60 -4.40
N ALA A 117 9.22 20.82 -4.91
CA ALA A 117 10.15 21.81 -4.38
C ALA A 117 9.58 23.24 -4.48
N ALA A 118 8.92 23.56 -5.59
CA ALA A 118 8.27 24.86 -5.78
C ALA A 118 7.13 25.09 -4.77
N VAL A 119 6.40 24.04 -4.37
CA VAL A 119 5.40 24.14 -3.28
C VAL A 119 6.06 24.58 -1.98
N ILE A 120 7.19 23.96 -1.59
CA ILE A 120 7.87 24.28 -0.33
C ILE A 120 8.38 25.72 -0.33
N GLU A 121 9.08 26.12 -1.40
CA GLU A 121 9.67 27.46 -1.46
C GLU A 121 8.61 28.56 -1.53
N LYS A 122 7.54 28.36 -2.32
CA LYS A 122 6.42 29.32 -2.37
C LYS A 122 5.72 29.45 -1.03
N THR A 123 5.58 28.34 -0.30
CA THR A 123 4.96 28.35 1.04
C THR A 123 5.83 29.09 2.06
N ARG A 124 7.16 28.93 1.99
CA ARG A 124 8.12 29.63 2.86
C ARG A 124 8.02 31.14 2.65
N ILE A 125 8.14 31.60 1.41
CA ILE A 125 8.04 33.02 1.05
C ILE A 125 6.68 33.59 1.49
N TRP A 126 5.59 32.85 1.25
CA TRP A 126 4.25 33.26 1.65
C TRP A 126 4.14 33.49 3.17
N LEU A 127 4.63 32.54 3.98
CA LEU A 127 4.62 32.67 5.44
C LEU A 127 5.50 33.83 5.93
N GLU A 128 6.65 34.07 5.31
CA GLU A 128 7.52 35.21 5.64
C GLU A 128 6.84 36.56 5.35
N CYS A 129 6.13 36.68 4.23
CA CYS A 129 5.38 37.88 3.88
C CYS A 129 4.21 38.13 4.83
N ILE A 130 3.47 37.08 5.23
CA ILE A 130 2.43 37.18 6.25
C ILE A 130 3.02 37.69 7.57
N GLN A 131 4.17 37.16 7.99
CA GLN A 131 4.85 37.61 9.22
C GLN A 131 5.28 39.07 9.16
N ARG A 132 5.60 39.59 7.97
CA ARG A 132 5.97 41.01 7.74
C ARG A 132 4.76 41.93 7.56
N GLY A 133 3.54 41.41 7.50
CA GLY A 133 2.33 42.19 7.22
C GLY A 133 2.21 42.66 5.77
N GLU A 134 2.91 42.01 4.83
CA GLU A 134 2.95 42.36 3.41
C GLU A 134 1.89 41.61 2.57
N GLU A 135 0.89 41.01 3.22
CA GLU A 135 -0.11 40.15 2.58
C GLU A 135 -0.90 40.89 1.48
N THR A 136 -1.26 42.16 1.72
CA THR A 136 -1.98 43.00 0.76
C THR A 136 -1.16 43.28 -0.50
N THR A 137 0.15 43.47 -0.39
CA THR A 137 1.04 43.66 -1.54
C THR A 137 1.08 42.41 -2.41
N LEU A 138 1.14 41.23 -1.78
CA LEU A 138 1.19 39.95 -2.48
C LEU A 138 -0.13 39.58 -3.17
N ILE A 139 -1.26 39.89 -2.53
CA ILE A 139 -2.59 39.76 -3.14
C ILE A 139 -2.70 40.69 -4.36
N ASN A 140 -2.19 41.92 -4.25
CA ASN A 140 -2.18 42.89 -5.34
C ASN A 140 -1.26 42.47 -6.50
N GLU A 141 -0.11 41.84 -6.22
CA GLU A 141 0.80 41.30 -7.25
C GLU A 141 0.17 40.12 -8.00
N LEU A 142 -0.49 39.20 -7.29
CA LEU A 142 -1.24 38.10 -7.91
C LEU A 142 -2.33 38.65 -8.86
N ALA A 143 -2.96 39.76 -8.51
CA ALA A 143 -4.01 40.41 -9.29
C ALA A 143 -3.55 41.10 -10.61
N GLN A 144 -2.24 41.21 -10.94
CA GLN A 144 -1.75 42.14 -12.00
C GLN A 144 -1.39 41.59 -13.43
N GLY A 145 -1.02 40.32 -13.69
CA GLY A 145 -0.72 39.81 -15.07
C GLY A 145 -1.85 39.40 -16.10
N ALA A 146 -2.47 40.33 -16.85
CA ALA A 146 -3.38 40.18 -18.03
C ALA A 146 -4.00 38.80 -18.53
N MET A 147 -5.36 38.78 -18.55
CA MET A 147 -6.41 37.97 -19.27
C MET A 147 -6.88 36.55 -18.82
N SER A 148 -8.22 36.42 -18.65
CA SER A 148 -9.06 35.36 -18.00
C SER A 148 -8.80 35.05 -16.51
N LYS A 149 -7.96 35.86 -15.89
CA LYS A 149 -7.24 35.66 -14.62
C LYS A 149 -8.00 35.36 -13.34
N ALA A 150 -9.22 35.85 -13.13
CA ALA A 150 -9.85 35.79 -11.80
C ALA A 150 -9.91 34.36 -11.22
N THR A 151 -10.18 33.37 -12.06
CA THR A 151 -10.22 31.96 -11.64
C THR A 151 -8.81 31.37 -11.40
N LEU A 152 -7.80 31.75 -12.19
CA LEU A 152 -6.43 31.26 -12.02
C LEU A 152 -5.75 31.91 -10.80
N GLU A 153 -5.94 33.21 -10.61
CA GLU A 153 -5.50 33.98 -9.43
C GLU A 153 -6.12 33.41 -8.15
N THR A 154 -7.42 33.08 -8.19
CA THR A 154 -8.11 32.43 -7.06
C THR A 154 -7.50 31.07 -6.75
N ARG A 155 -7.18 30.26 -7.76
CA ARG A 155 -6.57 28.93 -7.57
C ARG A 155 -5.17 29.01 -6.98
N GLU A 156 -4.34 29.94 -7.45
CA GLU A 156 -3.00 30.12 -6.88
C GLU A 156 -3.06 30.61 -5.44
N TYR A 157 -3.90 31.61 -5.16
CA TYR A 157 -4.13 32.08 -3.79
C TYR A 157 -4.60 30.95 -2.87
N LEU A 158 -5.64 30.20 -3.27
CA LEU A 158 -6.14 29.04 -2.52
C LEU A 158 -5.03 28.03 -2.25
N SER A 159 -4.23 27.69 -3.27
CA SER A 159 -3.16 26.71 -3.10
C SER A 159 -2.13 27.15 -2.06
N ARG A 160 -1.71 28.42 -2.07
CA ARG A 160 -0.73 28.96 -1.10
C ARG A 160 -1.28 28.94 0.32
N THR A 161 -2.50 29.42 0.52
CA THR A 161 -3.17 29.39 1.83
C THR A 161 -3.28 27.96 2.37
N ARG A 162 -3.64 27.01 1.51
CA ARG A 162 -3.80 25.60 1.87
C ARG A 162 -2.47 24.89 2.15
N TYR A 163 -1.40 25.21 1.41
CA TYR A 163 -0.06 24.72 1.73
C TYR A 163 0.42 25.26 3.08
N SER A 164 0.19 26.55 3.34
CA SER A 164 0.51 27.17 4.63
C SER A 164 -0.28 26.56 5.78
N GLU A 165 -1.57 26.28 5.59
CA GLU A 165 -2.40 25.55 6.57
C GLU A 165 -1.75 24.21 6.93
N VAL A 166 -1.37 23.40 5.93
CA VAL A 166 -0.71 22.10 6.15
C VAL A 166 0.65 22.25 6.81
N ALA A 167 1.48 23.20 6.38
CA ALA A 167 2.79 23.46 6.99
C ALA A 167 2.64 23.87 8.47
N SER A 168 1.67 24.71 8.79
CA SER A 168 1.42 25.19 10.15
C SER A 168 0.76 24.13 11.04
N SER A 169 -0.18 23.33 10.51
CA SER A 169 -0.92 22.34 11.32
C SER A 169 -0.22 20.99 11.44
N CYS A 170 0.46 20.56 10.38
CA CYS A 170 1.08 19.24 10.27
C CYS A 170 2.62 19.31 10.21
N GLY A 171 3.20 20.49 10.03
CA GLY A 171 4.64 20.67 9.91
C GLY A 171 5.19 20.48 8.50
N TRP A 172 6.40 21.00 8.29
CA TRP A 172 7.08 21.02 6.99
C TRP A 172 7.40 19.66 6.41
N MET A 173 7.71 18.66 7.26
CA MET A 173 7.91 17.28 6.80
C MET A 173 6.66 16.76 6.09
N MET A 174 5.48 16.96 6.68
CA MET A 174 4.24 16.45 6.11
C MET A 174 3.88 17.19 4.83
N LEU A 175 4.01 18.53 4.80
CA LEU A 175 3.85 19.28 3.56
C LEU A 175 4.80 18.76 2.47
N SER A 176 6.05 18.47 2.82
CA SER A 176 7.05 17.95 1.88
C SER A 176 6.67 16.57 1.32
N ILE A 177 6.23 15.65 2.18
CA ILE A 177 5.73 14.34 1.73
C ILE A 177 4.53 14.52 0.80
N LEU A 178 3.53 15.30 1.20
CA LEU A 178 2.31 15.53 0.43
C LEU A 178 2.58 16.26 -0.88
N ALA A 179 3.53 17.20 -0.91
CA ALA A 179 3.90 17.95 -2.09
C ALA A 179 4.43 17.05 -3.22
N THR A 180 4.91 15.84 -2.92
CA THR A 180 5.27 14.84 -3.94
C THR A 180 4.05 14.29 -4.70
N SER A 181 2.87 14.29 -4.07
CA SER A 181 1.62 13.83 -4.70
C SER A 181 1.01 14.88 -5.62
N GLY A 182 0.80 14.50 -6.89
CA GLY A 182 0.06 15.31 -7.85
C GLY A 182 -1.41 15.49 -7.43
N ALA A 183 -2.03 14.45 -6.88
CA ALA A 183 -3.40 14.54 -6.36
C ALA A 183 -3.54 15.57 -5.24
N PHE A 184 -2.57 15.64 -4.32
CA PHE A 184 -2.54 16.68 -3.29
C PHE A 184 -2.40 18.08 -3.91
N ARG A 185 -1.44 18.28 -4.82
CA ARG A 185 -1.20 19.57 -5.49
C ARG A 185 -2.41 20.06 -6.31
N GLU A 186 -3.18 19.16 -6.89
CA GLU A 186 -4.41 19.52 -7.61
C GLU A 186 -5.59 19.75 -6.66
N ALA A 187 -5.71 18.95 -5.59
CA ALA A 187 -6.74 19.14 -4.57
C ALA A 187 -6.67 20.53 -3.93
N THR A 188 -5.47 21.07 -3.69
CA THR A 188 -5.31 22.43 -3.15
C THR A 188 -5.81 23.52 -4.10
N LYS A 189 -5.84 23.28 -5.41
CA LYS A 189 -6.30 24.25 -6.42
C LYS A 189 -7.79 24.12 -6.70
N LEU A 190 -8.31 22.89 -6.76
CA LEU A 190 -9.60 22.59 -7.38
C LEU A 190 -10.74 22.39 -6.40
N LEU A 191 -10.48 21.93 -5.18
CA LEU A 191 -11.54 21.64 -4.21
C LEU A 191 -12.18 22.93 -3.68
N ASP A 192 -13.49 22.88 -3.42
CA ASP A 192 -14.15 23.91 -2.62
C ASP A 192 -13.71 23.85 -1.14
N GLN A 193 -14.18 24.79 -0.32
CA GLN A 193 -13.76 24.87 1.08
C GLN A 193 -14.20 23.64 1.90
N THR A 194 -15.42 23.12 1.68
CA THR A 194 -15.95 21.98 2.43
C THR A 194 -15.19 20.70 2.08
N GLN A 195 -14.95 20.47 0.79
CA GLN A 195 -14.16 19.35 0.31
C GLN A 195 -12.71 19.41 0.79
N TRP A 196 -12.08 20.59 0.76
CA TRP A 196 -10.73 20.79 1.27
C TRP A 196 -10.64 20.51 2.78
N GLN A 197 -11.60 21.00 3.57
CA GLN A 197 -11.64 20.70 5.01
C GLN A 197 -11.74 19.19 5.27
N ALA A 198 -12.57 18.47 4.51
CA ALA A 198 -12.66 17.01 4.62
C ALA A 198 -11.33 16.31 4.29
N VAL A 199 -10.61 16.74 3.25
CA VAL A 199 -9.27 16.22 2.92
C VAL A 199 -8.25 16.56 4.00
N GLY A 200 -8.24 17.81 4.48
CA GLY A 200 -7.35 18.26 5.54
C GLY A 200 -7.52 17.47 6.83
N GLU A 201 -8.77 17.25 7.28
CA GLU A 201 -9.07 16.41 8.44
C GLU A 201 -8.66 14.95 8.21
N CYS A 202 -8.85 14.42 7.01
CA CYS A 202 -8.41 13.06 6.68
C CYS A 202 -6.89 12.90 6.71
N ILE A 203 -6.15 13.91 6.24
CA ILE A 203 -4.68 13.98 6.31
C ILE A 203 -4.23 14.02 7.77
N LYS A 204 -4.84 14.91 8.60
CA LYS A 204 -4.51 15.00 10.04
C LYS A 204 -4.78 13.68 10.75
N ALA A 205 -5.94 13.06 10.52
CA ALA A 205 -6.32 11.79 11.14
C ALA A 205 -5.40 10.62 10.74
N ASN A 206 -4.73 10.69 9.58
CA ASN A 206 -3.83 9.66 9.07
C ASN A 206 -2.36 10.11 9.01
N PHE A 207 -2.00 11.20 9.70
CA PHE A 207 -0.65 11.79 9.68
C PHE A 207 0.46 10.75 9.85
N ARG A 208 0.33 9.91 10.89
CA ARG A 208 1.32 8.87 11.22
C ARG A 208 1.40 7.79 10.14
N SER A 209 0.27 7.43 9.55
CA SER A 209 0.23 6.46 8.46
C SER A 209 1.00 6.99 7.25
N ILE A 210 0.74 8.24 6.85
CA ILE A 210 1.42 8.90 5.72
C ILE A 210 2.94 8.97 5.98
N GLU A 211 3.33 9.41 7.18
CA GLU A 211 4.74 9.51 7.58
C GLU A 211 5.46 8.16 7.51
N VAL A 212 4.90 7.13 8.17
CA VAL A 212 5.49 5.78 8.18
C VAL A 212 5.55 5.25 6.76
N PHE A 213 4.47 5.36 6.00
CA PHE A 213 4.36 4.87 4.62
C PHE A 213 5.43 5.47 3.70
N ALA A 214 5.68 6.78 3.82
CA ALA A 214 6.71 7.49 3.08
C ALA A 214 8.13 7.10 3.52
N LYS A 215 8.39 7.07 4.84
CA LYS A 215 9.74 6.80 5.39
C LYS A 215 10.21 5.37 5.12
N VAL A 216 9.37 4.35 5.33
CA VAL A 216 9.77 2.94 5.10
C VAL A 216 10.08 2.66 3.64
N ARG A 217 9.39 3.33 2.71
CA ARG A 217 9.68 3.25 1.26
C ARG A 217 10.87 4.11 0.84
N GLY A 218 11.42 4.89 1.77
CA GLY A 218 12.60 5.71 1.56
C GLY A 218 12.35 7.00 0.80
N LEU A 219 11.11 7.52 0.76
CA LEU A 219 10.79 8.81 0.15
C LEU A 219 11.71 9.91 0.70
N ARG A 220 12.41 10.63 -0.19
CA ARG A 220 13.36 11.68 0.15
C ARG A 220 12.63 13.02 0.20
N TRP A 221 11.70 13.14 1.14
CA TRP A 221 11.01 14.41 1.42
C TRP A 221 11.95 15.45 2.06
N ASP A 222 13.03 15.01 2.68
CA ASP A 222 14.03 15.84 3.36
C ASP A 222 14.76 16.77 2.39
N ILE A 223 15.04 16.32 1.16
CA ILE A 223 15.77 17.12 0.16
C ILE A 223 14.98 18.33 -0.34
N LEU A 224 13.66 18.31 -0.17
CA LEU A 224 12.78 19.39 -0.61
C LEU A 224 12.74 20.52 0.42
N LEU A 225 13.28 20.33 1.63
CA LEU A 225 13.29 21.33 2.68
C LEU A 225 14.50 22.27 2.55
N PRO A 226 14.30 23.59 2.42
CA PRO A 226 15.37 24.58 2.49
C PRO A 226 16.20 24.49 3.78
N PRO A 227 17.48 24.88 3.74
CA PRO A 227 18.32 24.99 4.93
C PRO A 227 17.66 25.84 6.02
N GLY A 228 17.61 25.33 7.26
CA GLY A 228 17.04 26.04 8.41
C GLY A 228 15.59 25.67 8.73
N LEU A 229 14.87 24.95 7.87
CA LEU A 229 13.58 24.35 8.19
C LEU A 229 13.78 23.01 8.90
N CYS A 230 13.47 22.95 10.20
CA CYS A 230 13.59 21.71 10.96
C CYS A 230 12.58 20.66 10.46
N SER A 231 13.06 19.46 10.15
CA SER A 231 12.20 18.29 10.19
C SER A 231 11.78 18.10 11.64
N GLY A 232 10.51 18.30 11.97
CA GLY A 232 9.98 17.81 13.24
C GLY A 232 10.19 16.30 13.28
N SER A 233 11.24 15.83 13.93
CA SER A 233 11.55 14.40 14.01
C SER A 233 10.88 13.82 15.24
N VAL A 234 9.85 13.00 15.02
CA VAL A 234 9.40 12.03 16.00
C VAL A 234 9.99 10.67 15.60
N GLY A 235 11.31 10.53 15.74
CA GLY A 235 12.03 9.25 15.61
C GLY A 235 12.51 8.88 14.20
N HIS A 236 13.65 8.18 14.17
CA HIS A 236 14.26 7.65 12.95
C HIS A 236 13.57 6.34 12.53
N ILE A 237 12.88 6.35 11.39
CA ILE A 237 12.32 5.14 10.75
C ILE A 237 13.21 4.82 9.54
N PRO A 238 13.94 3.68 9.54
CA PRO A 238 14.77 3.28 8.42
C PRO A 238 13.93 2.89 7.20
N VAL A 239 14.56 2.98 6.02
CA VAL A 239 14.04 2.33 4.81
C VAL A 239 13.98 0.82 5.06
N ASP A 240 12.80 0.23 4.88
CA ASP A 240 12.51 -1.18 5.20
C ASP A 240 11.30 -1.64 4.40
N HIS A 241 11.01 -2.93 4.40
CA HIS A 241 9.77 -3.43 3.84
C HIS A 241 8.56 -2.84 4.60
N PRO A 242 7.54 -2.26 3.92
CA PRO A 242 6.42 -1.59 4.60
C PRO A 242 5.70 -2.46 5.62
N HIS A 243 5.60 -3.75 5.34
CA HIS A 243 4.90 -4.72 6.19
C HIS A 243 5.75 -5.28 7.35
N HIS A 244 6.93 -4.69 7.63
CA HIS A 244 7.68 -4.92 8.88
C HIS A 244 7.26 -3.95 10.00
N TRP A 245 6.44 -2.94 9.68
CA TRP A 245 6.06 -1.87 10.60
C TRP A 245 4.56 -1.87 10.85
N THR A 246 4.16 -1.54 12.08
CA THR A 246 2.75 -1.26 12.42
C THR A 246 2.60 0.19 12.86
N VAL A 247 1.47 0.79 12.46
CA VAL A 247 1.03 2.11 12.93
C VAL A 247 0.08 1.90 14.11
N PRO A 248 0.55 2.06 15.37
CA PRO A 248 -0.31 1.82 16.52
C PRO A 248 -1.34 2.95 16.69
N LEU A 249 -2.43 2.65 17.42
CA LEU A 249 -3.45 3.65 17.76
C LEU A 249 -2.87 4.79 18.60
N ILE A 250 -1.95 4.46 19.50
CA ILE A 250 -1.29 5.39 20.42
C ILE A 250 0.20 5.06 20.44
N GLY A 251 1.05 6.08 20.45
CA GLY A 251 2.52 5.91 20.48
C GLY A 251 3.17 5.86 19.10
N PRO A 252 4.50 5.64 19.04
CA PRO A 252 5.29 5.66 17.81
C PRO A 252 5.15 4.35 17.01
N ALA A 253 5.40 4.41 15.71
CA ALA A 253 5.49 3.22 14.87
C ALA A 253 6.53 2.23 15.40
N ARG A 254 6.24 0.94 15.28
CA ARG A 254 7.09 -0.12 15.83
C ARG A 254 7.23 -1.29 14.86
N ARG A 255 8.34 -2.02 14.96
CA ARG A 255 8.52 -3.25 14.17
C ARG A 255 7.66 -4.37 14.72
N LEU A 256 7.15 -5.19 13.80
CA LEU A 256 6.31 -6.33 14.12
C LEU A 256 7.13 -7.49 14.70
N GLN A 257 6.62 -8.05 15.79
CA GLN A 257 7.27 -9.10 16.57
C GLN A 257 6.27 -10.15 17.02
N TYR A 258 6.73 -11.39 17.10
CA TYR A 258 6.02 -12.50 17.73
C TYR A 258 6.93 -13.21 18.71
N GLN A 259 6.49 -13.32 19.97
CA GLN A 259 7.27 -13.93 21.06
C GLN A 259 8.69 -13.33 21.19
N GLY A 260 8.82 -12.01 21.00
CA GLY A 260 10.10 -11.29 21.09
C GLY A 260 11.00 -11.41 19.84
N GLN A 261 10.61 -12.19 18.84
CA GLN A 261 11.33 -12.32 17.57
C GLN A 261 10.73 -11.40 16.51
N LEU A 262 11.59 -10.75 15.72
CA LEU A 262 11.16 -9.94 14.57
C LEU A 262 10.54 -10.82 13.49
N GLN A 263 9.43 -10.36 12.94
CA GLN A 263 8.73 -11.06 11.88
C GLN A 263 9.27 -10.61 10.52
N ILE A 264 9.48 -11.58 9.61
CA ILE A 264 10.19 -11.39 8.35
C ILE A 264 9.20 -11.53 7.19
N ASN A 265 9.18 -10.53 6.31
CA ASN A 265 8.44 -10.59 5.06
C ASN A 265 9.16 -11.53 4.06
N ILE A 266 8.42 -12.47 3.49
CA ILE A 266 8.86 -13.37 2.41
C ILE A 266 7.88 -13.27 1.24
N ASP A 267 8.29 -13.73 0.05
CA ASP A 267 7.46 -13.63 -1.17
C ASP A 267 6.87 -14.98 -1.62
N ARG A 268 7.24 -16.08 -0.95
CA ARG A 268 6.77 -17.43 -1.26
C ARG A 268 6.85 -18.33 -0.02
N CYS A 269 6.07 -19.40 0.01
CA CYS A 269 6.20 -20.44 1.02
C CYS A 269 7.60 -21.08 1.03
N ILE A 270 8.08 -21.43 2.22
CA ILE A 270 9.40 -22.06 2.42
C ILE A 270 9.20 -23.50 2.87
N TYR A 271 9.62 -24.45 2.03
CA TYR A 271 9.61 -25.88 2.36
C TYR A 271 11.03 -26.36 2.69
N ASN A 272 11.18 -27.07 3.81
CA ASN A 272 12.43 -27.71 4.21
C ASN A 272 12.25 -29.23 4.29
N PRO A 273 12.79 -30.03 3.35
CA PRO A 273 12.61 -31.47 3.33
C PRO A 273 13.22 -32.19 4.54
N ASN A 274 14.29 -31.64 5.14
CA ASN A 274 14.93 -32.25 6.30
C ASN A 274 14.02 -32.24 7.54
N ALA A 275 13.22 -31.18 7.71
CA ALA A 275 12.25 -31.09 8.81
C ALA A 275 11.16 -32.18 8.73
N PHE A 276 10.79 -32.59 7.52
CA PHE A 276 9.87 -33.70 7.28
C PHE A 276 10.56 -35.05 7.48
N GLY A 277 11.78 -35.21 6.98
CA GLY A 277 12.54 -36.47 7.10
C GLY A 277 12.70 -36.94 8.56
N ILE A 278 12.99 -36.01 9.48
CA ILE A 278 13.23 -36.31 10.90
C ILE A 278 11.98 -36.87 11.61
N LEU A 279 10.79 -36.36 11.30
CA LEU A 279 9.54 -36.74 11.99
C LEU A 279 8.86 -37.99 11.41
N GLY A 280 9.38 -38.53 10.31
CA GLY A 280 8.82 -39.71 9.65
C GLY A 280 7.46 -39.47 8.99
N ARG A 281 7.03 -40.42 8.15
CA ARG A 281 5.78 -40.32 7.38
C ARG A 281 4.55 -40.37 8.31
N PRO A 282 3.64 -39.38 8.29
CA PRO A 282 2.41 -39.41 9.07
C PRO A 282 1.51 -40.60 8.72
N ARG A 283 0.75 -41.12 9.70
CA ARG A 283 -0.15 -42.28 9.47
C ARG A 283 -1.21 -42.02 8.41
N ASN A 284 -1.77 -40.81 8.39
CA ASN A 284 -2.81 -40.40 7.45
C ASN A 284 -2.25 -39.77 6.16
N TRP A 285 -0.94 -39.89 5.93
CA TRP A 285 -0.33 -39.38 4.70
C TRP A 285 -0.84 -40.16 3.49
N PRO A 286 -1.26 -39.51 2.39
CA PRO A 286 -1.75 -40.19 1.19
C PRO A 286 -0.78 -41.27 0.71
N LEU A 287 -1.26 -42.50 0.55
CA LEU A 287 -0.42 -43.67 0.24
C LEU A 287 0.38 -43.49 -1.05
N GLN A 288 -0.24 -42.82 -2.02
CA GLN A 288 0.28 -42.56 -3.36
C GLN A 288 1.23 -41.37 -3.45
N TRP A 289 1.41 -40.57 -2.38
CA TRP A 289 2.36 -39.45 -2.38
C TRP A 289 3.72 -39.89 -1.83
N PRO A 290 4.84 -39.56 -2.50
CA PRO A 290 6.16 -39.79 -1.94
C PRO A 290 6.34 -39.00 -0.62
N TYR A 291 7.27 -39.46 0.22
CA TYR A 291 7.64 -38.81 1.47
C TYR A 291 9.17 -38.78 1.63
N PRO A 292 9.80 -37.65 2.00
CA PRO A 292 9.17 -36.33 2.19
C PRO A 292 8.80 -35.69 0.84
N ARG A 293 7.76 -34.86 0.84
CA ARG A 293 7.30 -34.09 -0.33
C ARG A 293 6.78 -32.74 0.15
N ASP A 294 7.01 -31.69 -0.65
CA ASP A 294 6.37 -30.39 -0.43
C ASP A 294 4.84 -30.54 -0.54
N PRO A 295 4.08 -30.34 0.55
CA PRO A 295 2.62 -30.44 0.56
C PRO A 295 1.91 -29.46 -0.38
N THR A 296 2.58 -28.38 -0.80
CA THR A 296 2.03 -27.41 -1.75
C THR A 296 2.12 -27.89 -3.19
N LEU A 297 2.92 -28.92 -3.50
CA LEU A 297 3.02 -29.41 -4.86
C LEU A 297 1.70 -30.02 -5.32
N ARG A 298 1.29 -29.63 -6.52
CA ARG A 298 0.13 -30.13 -7.24
C ARG A 298 0.25 -31.63 -7.51
N ASN A 299 -0.88 -32.35 -7.47
CA ASN A 299 -0.91 -33.76 -7.83
C ASN A 299 -1.18 -33.96 -9.32
N PHE A 300 -0.80 -35.13 -9.84
CA PHE A 300 -0.92 -35.45 -11.26
C PHE A 300 -2.35 -35.32 -11.80
N ASP A 301 -3.36 -35.69 -11.00
CA ASP A 301 -4.77 -35.68 -11.42
C ASP A 301 -5.48 -34.35 -11.13
N ASP A 302 -4.89 -33.48 -10.31
CA ASP A 302 -5.47 -32.18 -10.02
C ASP A 302 -5.47 -31.34 -11.30
N LEU A 303 -6.50 -30.52 -11.55
CA LEU A 303 -6.54 -29.57 -12.66
C LEU A 303 -6.02 -28.19 -12.24
N CYS A 304 -5.39 -27.48 -13.17
CA CYS A 304 -4.95 -26.11 -12.96
C CYS A 304 -6.19 -25.21 -12.98
N SER A 305 -6.36 -24.36 -11.97
CA SER A 305 -7.44 -23.37 -11.91
C SER A 305 -7.37 -22.33 -13.04
N VAL A 306 -6.25 -22.28 -13.76
CA VAL A 306 -5.99 -21.36 -14.87
C VAL A 306 -6.38 -21.97 -16.21
N CYS A 307 -5.71 -23.06 -16.59
CA CYS A 307 -5.79 -23.61 -17.94
C CYS A 307 -6.55 -24.95 -17.98
N CYS A 308 -7.02 -25.43 -16.84
CA CYS A 308 -7.76 -26.69 -16.72
C CYS A 308 -7.03 -27.93 -17.26
N THR A 309 -5.69 -27.88 -17.41
CA THR A 309 -4.87 -29.03 -17.84
C THR A 309 -4.07 -29.58 -16.68
N THR A 310 -3.85 -30.90 -16.62
CA THR A 310 -3.05 -31.62 -15.59
C THR A 310 -1.57 -31.25 -15.59
N ILE A 311 -1.02 -30.90 -16.76
CA ILE A 311 0.37 -30.49 -16.94
C ILE A 311 0.39 -29.07 -17.52
N CYS A 312 1.03 -28.14 -16.81
CA CYS A 312 1.25 -26.77 -17.29
C CYS A 312 2.36 -26.07 -16.50
N ALA A 313 2.91 -25.01 -17.09
CA ALA A 313 3.79 -24.06 -16.42
C ALA A 313 3.07 -22.73 -16.15
N CYS A 314 1.76 -22.78 -15.87
CA CYS A 314 1.00 -21.58 -15.52
C CYS A 314 1.63 -20.93 -14.29
N HIS A 315 1.73 -19.62 -14.32
CA HIS A 315 2.12 -18.83 -13.17
C HIS A 315 1.19 -17.64 -13.04
N GLU A 316 1.18 -17.07 -11.85
CA GLU A 316 0.50 -15.80 -11.59
C GLU A 316 1.17 -14.73 -12.42
N LYS A 317 0.39 -13.89 -13.09
CA LYS A 317 0.94 -12.59 -13.48
C LYS A 317 1.35 -11.88 -12.19
N PRO A 318 2.43 -11.09 -12.18
CA PRO A 318 2.63 -10.12 -11.12
C PRO A 318 1.37 -9.27 -11.06
N MET A 319 0.53 -9.50 -10.05
CA MET A 319 -0.63 -8.67 -9.84
C MET A 319 -0.12 -7.39 -9.17
N ALA A 320 -0.74 -6.25 -9.50
CA ALA A 320 -0.61 -5.09 -8.65
C ALA A 320 -1.17 -5.48 -7.28
N GLN A 321 -0.30 -5.69 -6.31
CA GLN A 321 -0.74 -5.92 -4.93
C GLN A 321 -1.40 -4.64 -4.44
N PRO A 322 -2.54 -4.74 -3.73
CA PRO A 322 -3.20 -3.57 -3.21
C PRO A 322 -2.27 -2.87 -2.21
N LEU A 323 -2.32 -1.55 -2.17
CA LEU A 323 -1.69 -0.80 -1.10
C LEU A 323 -2.42 -1.12 0.21
N VAL A 324 -1.69 -1.70 1.15
CA VAL A 324 -2.18 -2.02 2.49
C VAL A 324 -1.20 -1.54 3.55
N GLU A 325 -1.71 -1.35 4.75
CA GLU A 325 -0.87 -1.11 5.92
C GLU A 325 -1.29 -1.99 7.10
N ILE A 326 -0.32 -2.21 7.99
CA ILE A 326 -0.56 -2.90 9.24
C ILE A 326 -0.76 -1.83 10.31
N THR A 327 -1.88 -1.90 11.01
CA THR A 327 -2.24 -0.94 12.06
C THR A 327 -2.90 -1.67 13.22
N GLU A 328 -2.85 -1.09 14.41
CA GLU A 328 -3.50 -1.69 15.56
C GLU A 328 -5.02 -1.46 15.53
N TYR A 329 -5.74 -2.54 15.79
CA TYR A 329 -7.15 -2.54 16.09
C TYR A 329 -7.38 -2.91 17.56
N PRO A 330 -8.33 -2.26 18.22
CA PRO A 330 -8.58 -2.48 19.64
C PRO A 330 -9.07 -3.88 19.87
N HIS A 331 -8.56 -4.50 20.93
CA HIS A 331 -8.92 -5.85 21.34
C HIS A 331 -8.65 -6.93 20.27
N LYS A 332 -8.03 -6.58 19.14
CA LYS A 332 -7.65 -7.47 18.04
C LYS A 332 -6.13 -7.48 17.78
N GLY A 333 -5.41 -6.47 18.26
CA GLY A 333 -3.97 -6.35 18.01
C GLY A 333 -3.71 -5.81 16.61
N ASN A 334 -2.64 -6.26 15.95
CA ASN A 334 -2.34 -5.82 14.58
C ASN A 334 -3.38 -6.37 13.60
N GLY A 335 -3.94 -5.48 12.78
CA GLY A 335 -4.81 -5.79 11.66
C GLY A 335 -4.26 -5.20 10.36
N VAL A 336 -4.92 -5.50 9.25
CA VAL A 336 -4.58 -4.95 7.93
C VAL A 336 -5.71 -4.04 7.48
N ARG A 337 -5.39 -2.85 6.98
CA ARG A 337 -6.37 -1.98 6.31
C ARG A 337 -5.92 -1.58 4.92
N ALA A 338 -6.90 -1.33 4.05
CA ALA A 338 -6.63 -0.90 2.70
C ALA A 338 -6.19 0.58 2.68
N LEU A 339 -5.19 0.91 1.85
CA LEU A 339 -4.76 2.28 1.55
C LEU A 339 -5.26 2.76 0.19
N GLU A 340 -6.07 1.94 -0.46
CA GLU A 340 -6.81 2.26 -1.66
C GLU A 340 -8.11 1.46 -1.72
N ARG A 341 -8.99 1.81 -2.64
CA ARG A 341 -10.22 1.05 -2.89
C ARG A 341 -9.88 -0.27 -3.59
N ILE A 342 -10.39 -1.38 -3.08
CA ILE A 342 -10.19 -2.72 -3.63
C ILE A 342 -11.51 -3.19 -4.24
N ALA A 343 -11.49 -3.54 -5.53
CA ALA A 343 -12.66 -4.03 -6.22
C ALA A 343 -13.16 -5.38 -5.67
N ASN A 344 -14.44 -5.68 -5.87
CA ASN A 344 -14.99 -7.00 -5.60
C ASN A 344 -14.30 -8.08 -6.46
N ASN A 345 -14.10 -9.28 -5.93
CA ASN A 345 -13.40 -10.41 -6.55
C ASN A 345 -11.92 -10.15 -6.91
N ALA A 346 -11.31 -9.09 -6.38
CA ALA A 346 -9.88 -8.87 -6.50
C ALA A 346 -9.14 -9.95 -5.70
N VAL A 347 -8.03 -10.45 -6.24
CA VAL A 347 -7.07 -11.24 -5.45
C VAL A 347 -6.09 -10.25 -4.84
N LEU A 348 -5.92 -10.32 -3.51
CA LEU A 348 -5.17 -9.35 -2.74
C LEU A 348 -3.73 -9.84 -2.51
N GLY A 349 -3.55 -11.12 -2.24
CA GLY A 349 -2.25 -11.73 -1.98
C GLY A 349 -2.35 -13.23 -1.67
N GLU A 350 -1.22 -13.89 -1.50
CA GLU A 350 -1.14 -15.30 -1.09
C GLU A 350 -0.84 -15.38 0.42
N TYR A 351 -1.51 -16.29 1.12
CA TYR A 351 -1.18 -16.64 2.50
C TYR A 351 0.05 -17.56 2.53
N ILE A 352 1.18 -17.01 2.95
CA ILE A 352 2.48 -17.68 2.86
C ILE A 352 3.20 -17.77 4.20
N GLY A 353 4.06 -18.77 4.31
CA GLY A 353 4.85 -19.03 5.51
C GLY A 353 5.79 -20.22 5.34
N GLU A 354 6.30 -20.71 6.47
CA GLU A 354 7.10 -21.94 6.52
C GLU A 354 6.17 -23.15 6.48
N ILE A 355 6.49 -24.13 5.64
CA ILE A 355 5.70 -25.34 5.53
C ILE A 355 6.17 -26.34 6.58
N LEU A 356 5.29 -26.63 7.54
CA LEU A 356 5.54 -27.54 8.65
C LEU A 356 4.84 -28.89 8.44
N PRO A 357 5.44 -30.00 8.91
CA PRO A 357 4.78 -31.30 8.95
C PRO A 357 3.63 -31.32 9.96
N VAL A 358 2.63 -32.17 9.72
CA VAL A 358 1.39 -32.28 10.53
C VAL A 358 1.65 -32.51 12.03
N HIS A 359 2.72 -33.22 12.36
CA HIS A 359 3.10 -33.57 13.73
C HIS A 359 4.29 -32.74 14.24
N ALA A 360 4.55 -31.57 13.67
CA ALA A 360 5.57 -30.69 14.23
C ALA A 360 5.23 -30.36 15.70
N ASN A 361 6.21 -30.51 16.60
CA ASN A 361 6.07 -30.18 18.02
C ASN A 361 5.75 -28.69 18.26
N VAL A 362 5.95 -27.85 17.25
CA VAL A 362 5.58 -26.43 17.24
C VAL A 362 4.34 -26.29 16.37
N GLN A 363 3.15 -26.33 16.99
CA GLN A 363 1.94 -25.91 16.30
C GLN A 363 1.84 -24.39 16.38
N ASP A 364 1.71 -23.75 15.23
CA ASP A 364 1.43 -22.32 15.14
C ASP A 364 -0.07 -22.10 15.42
N GLU A 365 -0.44 -22.02 16.69
CA GLU A 365 -1.84 -21.89 17.11
C GLU A 365 -2.48 -20.54 16.70
N VAL A 366 -1.66 -19.56 16.33
CA VAL A 366 -2.10 -18.20 16.02
C VAL A 366 -2.20 -17.97 14.52
N TYR A 367 -1.19 -18.39 13.75
CA TYR A 367 -1.08 -18.13 12.31
C TYR A 367 -1.01 -19.41 11.47
N GLY A 368 -1.15 -20.57 12.08
CA GLY A 368 -1.13 -21.85 11.40
C GLY A 368 -2.33 -22.03 10.49
N MET A 369 -2.07 -22.39 9.24
CA MET A 369 -3.10 -22.74 8.26
C MET A 369 -2.88 -24.16 7.75
N SER A 370 -3.83 -25.04 8.01
CA SER A 370 -3.76 -26.44 7.58
C SER A 370 -3.77 -26.58 6.05
N ILE A 371 -2.84 -27.38 5.53
CA ILE A 371 -2.83 -27.83 4.14
C ILE A 371 -3.47 -29.21 4.12
N PHE A 372 -4.59 -29.34 3.41
CA PHE A 372 -5.24 -30.63 3.18
C PHE A 372 -4.86 -31.20 1.82
N ASP A 373 -5.03 -32.51 1.64
CA ASP A 373 -4.92 -33.18 0.34
C ASP A 373 -6.00 -32.70 -0.64
N SER A 374 -5.94 -33.15 -1.90
CA SER A 374 -6.88 -32.70 -2.95
C SER A 374 -8.34 -32.98 -2.64
N ARG A 375 -8.63 -34.03 -1.87
CA ARG A 375 -9.99 -34.41 -1.48
C ARG A 375 -10.45 -33.74 -0.19
N ARG A 376 -9.59 -32.93 0.44
CA ARG A 376 -9.82 -32.32 1.77
C ARG A 376 -10.14 -33.34 2.86
N VAL A 377 -9.57 -34.54 2.77
CA VAL A 377 -9.77 -35.66 3.70
C VAL A 377 -8.66 -35.71 4.73
N ALA A 378 -7.41 -35.54 4.30
CA ALA A 378 -6.26 -35.67 5.18
C ALA A 378 -5.45 -34.37 5.21
N GLN A 379 -5.10 -33.91 6.42
CA GLN A 379 -4.10 -32.87 6.56
C GLN A 379 -2.74 -33.44 6.17
N VAL A 380 -2.03 -32.74 5.27
CA VAL A 380 -0.72 -33.12 4.73
C VAL A 380 0.39 -32.13 5.10
N GLY A 381 0.03 -31.02 5.74
CA GLY A 381 0.98 -30.06 6.30
C GLY A 381 0.29 -28.86 6.92
N MET A 382 1.07 -27.85 7.25
CA MET A 382 0.61 -26.56 7.75
C MET A 382 1.50 -25.46 7.20
N ILE A 383 0.91 -24.32 6.83
CA ILE A 383 1.63 -23.07 6.62
C ILE A 383 1.72 -22.38 7.96
N SER A 384 2.93 -22.21 8.49
CA SER A 384 3.20 -21.42 9.69
C SER A 384 3.72 -20.06 9.27
N SER A 385 2.95 -19.01 9.55
CA SER A 385 3.35 -17.64 9.28
C SER A 385 3.90 -16.93 10.52
N ALA A 386 4.11 -17.63 11.65
CA ALA A 386 4.56 -17.07 12.93
C ALA A 386 5.76 -16.12 12.83
N ILE A 387 6.86 -16.57 12.21
CA ILE A 387 8.10 -15.79 12.09
C ILE A 387 8.32 -15.30 10.67
N LYS A 388 8.14 -16.16 9.66
CA LYS A 388 8.27 -15.79 8.25
C LYS A 388 6.93 -15.88 7.57
N GLY A 389 6.49 -14.81 6.93
CA GLY A 389 5.22 -14.72 6.21
C GLY A 389 5.13 -13.42 5.44
N ASN A 390 3.94 -12.95 5.10
CA ASN A 390 3.74 -11.60 4.56
C ASN A 390 2.62 -10.90 5.34
N TRP A 391 2.12 -9.78 4.82
CA TRP A 391 1.07 -9.00 5.46
C TRP A 391 -0.24 -9.78 5.72
N THR A 392 -0.55 -10.85 4.98
CA THR A 392 -1.84 -11.56 5.10
C THR A 392 -2.01 -12.26 6.45
N ARG A 393 -0.90 -12.54 7.15
CA ARG A 393 -0.90 -13.10 8.52
C ARG A 393 -1.57 -12.21 9.56
N TYR A 394 -1.72 -10.92 9.27
CA TYR A 394 -2.34 -9.95 10.18
C TYR A 394 -3.80 -9.67 9.82
N ILE A 395 -4.37 -10.35 8.81
CA ILE A 395 -5.80 -10.18 8.48
C ILE A 395 -6.62 -10.76 9.63
N ASN A 396 -7.45 -9.91 10.25
CA ASN A 396 -8.25 -10.29 11.40
C ASN A 396 -9.53 -11.04 11.02
N HIS A 397 -10.17 -11.63 12.03
CA HIS A 397 -11.50 -12.19 11.90
C HIS A 397 -12.61 -11.13 11.91
N SER A 398 -13.62 -11.33 11.05
CA SER A 398 -14.96 -10.75 11.20
C SER A 398 -16.05 -11.81 10.94
N CYS A 399 -17.15 -11.75 11.69
CA CYS A 399 -18.35 -12.54 11.41
C CYS A 399 -19.12 -12.05 10.17
N GLU A 400 -18.87 -10.80 9.76
CA GLU A 400 -19.30 -10.21 8.48
C GLU A 400 -18.03 -9.77 7.72
N PRO A 401 -17.28 -10.72 7.13
CA PRO A 401 -16.02 -10.43 6.48
C PRO A 401 -16.21 -9.72 5.14
N ASN A 402 -15.12 -9.13 4.64
CA ASN A 402 -15.06 -8.55 3.29
C ASN A 402 -14.12 -9.32 2.35
N SER A 403 -13.41 -10.32 2.87
CA SER A 403 -12.51 -11.19 2.14
C SER A 403 -12.66 -12.66 2.54
N VAL A 404 -12.08 -13.56 1.75
CA VAL A 404 -12.06 -15.00 2.00
C VAL A 404 -10.70 -15.59 1.62
N PHE A 405 -10.32 -16.70 2.26
CA PHE A 405 -9.25 -17.57 1.79
C PHE A 405 -9.78 -18.57 0.76
N GLU A 406 -9.20 -18.57 -0.43
CA GLU A 406 -9.53 -19.49 -1.51
C GLU A 406 -8.29 -20.33 -1.88
N THR A 407 -8.38 -21.64 -1.68
CA THR A 407 -7.31 -22.55 -2.13
C THR A 407 -7.50 -22.86 -3.61
N VAL A 408 -6.50 -22.50 -4.41
CA VAL A 408 -6.46 -22.73 -5.86
C VAL A 408 -5.21 -23.51 -6.26
N ILE A 409 -5.21 -24.07 -7.47
CA ILE A 409 -4.05 -24.77 -8.03
C ILE A 409 -3.56 -23.99 -9.25
N VAL A 410 -2.37 -23.42 -9.14
CA VAL A 410 -1.78 -22.58 -10.19
C VAL A 410 -0.46 -23.20 -10.62
N GLY A 411 -0.40 -23.63 -11.88
CA GLY A 411 0.80 -24.27 -12.39
C GLY A 411 1.08 -25.60 -11.69
N GLN A 412 2.15 -25.62 -10.92
CA GLN A 412 2.62 -26.79 -10.15
C GLN A 412 2.35 -26.67 -8.65
N HIS A 413 1.75 -25.58 -8.18
CA HIS A 413 1.56 -25.33 -6.76
C HIS A 413 0.09 -25.09 -6.41
N ARG A 414 -0.30 -25.63 -5.26
CA ARG A 414 -1.50 -25.25 -4.52
C ARG A 414 -1.16 -24.01 -3.70
N LYS A 415 -2.04 -23.01 -3.78
CA LYS A 415 -1.88 -21.72 -3.13
C LYS A 415 -3.15 -21.38 -2.36
N THR A 416 -3.01 -20.70 -1.24
CA THR A 416 -4.16 -20.11 -0.54
C THR A 416 -4.15 -18.61 -0.80
N LEU A 417 -5.11 -18.14 -1.58
CA LEU A 417 -5.23 -16.74 -1.95
C LEU A 417 -6.21 -16.01 -1.03
N VAL A 418 -5.92 -14.75 -0.73
CA VAL A 418 -6.89 -13.81 -0.16
C VAL A 418 -7.64 -13.15 -1.30
N LYS A 419 -8.97 -13.25 -1.30
CA LYS A 419 -9.83 -12.66 -2.32
C LYS A 419 -10.93 -11.83 -1.67
N SER A 420 -11.22 -10.65 -2.23
CA SER A 420 -12.35 -9.83 -1.77
C SER A 420 -13.68 -10.44 -2.24
N ILE A 421 -14.69 -10.42 -1.38
CA ILE A 421 -16.06 -10.90 -1.68
C ILE A 421 -17.06 -9.75 -1.87
N ARG A 422 -16.61 -8.53 -1.56
CA ARG A 422 -17.24 -7.27 -1.92
C ARG A 422 -16.15 -6.23 -2.14
N GLU A 423 -16.56 -5.06 -2.57
CA GLU A 423 -15.65 -3.93 -2.59
C GLU A 423 -15.22 -3.53 -1.16
N ILE A 424 -13.96 -3.10 -1.03
CA ILE A 424 -13.35 -2.67 0.23
C ILE A 424 -12.90 -1.22 0.05
N ASP A 425 -13.36 -0.34 0.94
CA ASP A 425 -13.00 1.07 0.89
C ASP A 425 -11.61 1.33 1.47
N ILE A 426 -11.02 2.48 1.12
CA ILE A 426 -9.80 2.94 1.77
C ILE A 426 -10.04 3.09 3.29
N PHE A 427 -9.00 2.76 4.06
CA PHE A 427 -8.98 2.68 5.51
C PHE A 427 -9.91 1.63 6.14
N GLU A 428 -10.64 0.86 5.33
CA GLU A 428 -11.41 -0.28 5.80
C GLU A 428 -10.48 -1.44 6.16
N GLU A 429 -10.78 -2.11 7.27
CA GLU A 429 -10.04 -3.29 7.70
C GLU A 429 -10.34 -4.48 6.80
N ILE A 430 -9.32 -5.16 6.31
CA ILE A 430 -9.45 -6.40 5.56
C ILE A 430 -9.66 -7.53 6.58
N THR A 431 -10.76 -8.26 6.45
CA THR A 431 -11.17 -9.30 7.41
C THR A 431 -11.70 -10.55 6.72
N ILE A 432 -11.58 -11.68 7.40
CA ILE A 432 -12.04 -13.00 6.94
C ILE A 432 -12.84 -13.73 8.02
N ASP A 433 -13.56 -14.78 7.65
CA ASP A 433 -14.12 -15.71 8.62
C ASP A 433 -13.10 -16.80 8.97
N TYR A 434 -12.68 -16.90 10.23
CA TYR A 434 -11.75 -17.96 10.68
C TYR A 434 -12.45 -19.32 10.83
N GLY A 435 -13.78 -19.34 10.80
CA GLY A 435 -14.57 -20.56 11.00
C GLY A 435 -14.67 -20.97 12.47
N PRO A 436 -15.57 -21.91 12.78
CA PRO A 436 -15.90 -22.31 14.16
C PRO A 436 -14.73 -22.94 14.90
N PHE A 437 -13.92 -23.77 14.22
CA PHE A 437 -12.78 -24.49 14.83
C PHE A 437 -11.77 -23.57 15.52
N TYR A 438 -11.58 -22.34 15.03
CA TYR A 438 -10.70 -21.35 15.66
C TYR A 438 -11.24 -20.90 17.03
N PHE A 439 -12.56 -20.82 17.16
CA PHE A 439 -13.28 -20.34 18.35
C PHE A 439 -13.63 -21.44 19.35
N ASP A 440 -13.50 -22.72 18.98
CA ASP A 440 -13.74 -23.87 19.87
C ASP A 440 -12.89 -23.82 21.15
N SER A 441 -11.72 -23.17 21.12
CA SER A 441 -10.85 -22.98 22.28
C SER A 441 -11.26 -21.81 23.20
N GLN A 442 -12.56 -21.51 23.30
CA GLN A 442 -13.14 -20.42 24.11
C GLN A 442 -12.59 -19.01 23.80
N LYS A 443 -12.07 -18.78 22.59
CA LYS A 443 -11.68 -17.44 22.16
C LYS A 443 -12.94 -16.60 21.94
N LEU A 444 -12.91 -15.33 22.37
CA LEU A 444 -14.02 -14.40 22.12
C LEU A 444 -13.72 -13.54 20.89
N CYS A 445 -14.73 -13.32 20.06
CA CYS A 445 -14.63 -12.45 18.89
C CYS A 445 -14.80 -10.96 19.26
N CYS A 446 -13.91 -10.13 18.75
CA CYS A 446 -13.93 -8.67 18.90
C CYS A 446 -14.23 -7.94 17.59
N CYS A 447 -14.97 -8.56 16.65
CA CYS A 447 -15.18 -7.97 15.32
C CYS A 447 -16.12 -6.76 15.29
N GLY A 448 -16.98 -6.61 16.30
CA GLY A 448 -17.93 -5.50 16.40
C GLY A 448 -19.17 -5.60 15.50
N SER A 449 -19.32 -6.67 14.71
CA SER A 449 -20.53 -6.91 13.90
C SER A 449 -21.76 -7.14 14.78
N LEU A 450 -22.91 -6.58 14.36
CA LEU A 450 -24.22 -6.84 14.98
C LEU A 450 -24.67 -8.30 14.82
N ARG A 451 -24.07 -9.02 13.86
CA ARG A 451 -24.31 -10.44 13.58
C ARG A 451 -23.15 -11.31 14.07
N CYS A 452 -22.41 -10.85 15.09
CA CYS A 452 -21.30 -11.59 15.67
C CYS A 452 -21.77 -12.92 16.28
N ARG A 453 -21.12 -14.03 15.91
CA ARG A 453 -21.45 -15.38 16.36
C ARG A 453 -20.69 -15.82 17.62
N TYR A 454 -19.59 -15.14 17.96
CA TYR A 454 -18.65 -15.59 18.99
C TYR A 454 -18.34 -14.53 20.06
N ALA A 455 -19.24 -13.56 20.26
CA ALA A 455 -19.10 -12.53 21.30
C ALA A 455 -20.06 -12.76 22.47
N THR A 456 -19.71 -12.25 23.65
CA THR A 456 -20.69 -12.04 24.72
C THR A 456 -21.48 -10.73 24.46
N PRO A 457 -22.75 -10.62 24.89
CA PRO A 457 -23.56 -9.40 24.70
C PRO A 457 -22.89 -8.12 25.23
N GLU A 458 -22.21 -8.19 26.37
CA GLU A 458 -21.50 -7.04 26.98
C GLU A 458 -20.32 -6.56 26.13
N ARG A 459 -19.64 -7.49 25.44
CA ARG A 459 -18.49 -7.17 24.57
C ARG A 459 -18.92 -6.55 23.25
N VAL A 460 -20.06 -6.97 22.68
CA VAL A 460 -20.65 -6.31 21.50
C VAL A 460 -20.90 -4.83 21.80
N GLU A 461 -21.48 -4.54 22.96
CA GLU A 461 -21.77 -3.18 23.39
C GLU A 461 -20.49 -2.37 23.71
N ALA A 462 -19.47 -2.98 24.31
CA ALA A 462 -18.19 -2.33 24.56
C ALA A 462 -17.43 -1.99 23.26
N SER A 463 -17.39 -2.91 22.30
CA SER A 463 -16.80 -2.68 20.97
C SER A 463 -17.54 -1.57 20.22
N ARG A 464 -18.88 -1.53 20.29
CA ARG A 464 -19.69 -0.45 19.70
C ARG A 464 -19.37 0.91 20.31
N LYS A 465 -19.42 1.03 21.65
CA LYS A 465 -19.09 2.28 22.36
C LYS A 465 -17.67 2.75 22.06
N TRP A 466 -16.72 1.83 21.92
CA TRP A 466 -15.35 2.18 21.55
C TRP A 466 -15.27 2.69 20.11
N ALA A 467 -15.91 2.00 19.15
CA ALA A 467 -15.92 2.41 17.74
C ALA A 467 -16.50 3.81 17.57
N GLU A 468 -17.58 4.11 18.30
CA GLU A 468 -18.16 5.45 18.37
C GLU A 468 -17.18 6.46 18.96
N ARG A 469 -16.56 6.16 20.11
CA ARG A 469 -15.57 7.07 20.74
C ARG A 469 -14.39 7.36 19.82
N MET A 470 -13.97 6.40 19.01
CA MET A 470 -12.77 6.55 18.17
C MET A 470 -13.08 7.16 16.83
N TYR A 471 -14.28 6.93 16.30
CA TYR A 471 -14.85 7.79 15.28
C TYR A 471 -14.83 9.25 15.77
N HIS A 472 -15.33 9.52 16.98
CA HIS A 472 -15.31 10.88 17.54
C HIS A 472 -13.91 11.42 17.86
N ALA A 473 -12.98 10.59 18.34
CA ALA A 473 -11.59 11.01 18.61
C ALA A 473 -10.86 11.40 17.31
N ARG A 474 -11.03 10.59 16.25
CA ARG A 474 -10.50 10.89 14.91
C ARG A 474 -11.11 12.16 14.33
N GLN A 475 -12.42 12.41 14.53
CA GLN A 475 -13.08 13.66 14.14
C GLN A 475 -12.65 14.87 14.98
N ALA A 476 -12.13 14.65 16.18
CA ALA A 476 -11.67 15.70 17.09
C ALA A 476 -10.17 16.01 16.96
N GLY A 477 -9.47 15.40 15.99
CA GLY A 477 -8.02 15.57 15.81
C GLY A 477 -7.18 15.12 17.01
N ARG A 478 -7.68 14.17 17.81
CA ARG A 478 -7.03 13.67 19.05
C ARG A 478 -6.52 12.25 18.92
#